data_AF-A0A2K5CQI6-F1
#
_entry.id   AF-A0A2K5CQI6-F1
#
_cell.length_a   1.000
_cell.length_b   1.000
_cell.length_c   1.000
_cell.angle_alpha   90.00
_cell.angle_beta   90.00
_cell.angle_gamma   90.00
#
_symmetry.space_group_name_H-M   'P 1'
#
loop_
_entity.id
_entity.type
_entity.pdbx_description
1 polymer ?
#
loop_
_entity_poly.entity_id
_entity_poly.type
_entity_poly.pdbx_seq_one_letter_code
_entity_poly.pdbx_strand_id
1 'polypeptide(L)'
;MAASAAVSSVRDVVSEAEKNSAEPENSYILRPVFQQRFRPSVVKDCIHAVLKQELANAEYAPEEMPQLTKHLSENIKDKLKEMGFDRYKMVVQVVIGEQRGEGVFMASRCFWDADTDNYTHDVFMNK
;
A
#
# COMPACT_ATOMS: atom_id res chain seq x y z
N MET A 1 -8.67 56.47 66.26
CA MET A 1 -7.43 57.26 66.10
C MET A 1 -6.36 56.35 65.52
N ALA A 2 -5.59 56.88 64.57
CA ALA A 2 -4.62 56.24 63.66
C ALA A 2 -5.23 55.51 62.44
N ALA A 3 -4.77 55.69 61.22
CA ALA A 3 -4.11 56.79 60.49
C ALA A 3 -4.17 56.39 59.00
N SER A 4 -4.45 57.37 58.15
CA SER A 4 -4.40 57.28 56.69
C SER A 4 -2.95 57.28 56.18
N ALA A 5 -2.66 56.51 55.13
CA ALA A 5 -1.61 56.85 54.16
C ALA A 5 -1.88 56.16 52.82
N ALA A 6 -1.69 56.92 51.75
CA ALA A 6 -2.08 56.60 50.39
C ALA A 6 -0.85 56.37 49.49
N VAL A 7 -1.09 55.70 48.35
CA VAL A 7 -0.37 55.76 47.06
C VAL A 7 1.10 55.26 47.02
N SER A 8 1.38 54.23 46.22
CA SER A 8 1.99 54.42 44.89
C SER A 8 2.00 53.15 44.05
N SER A 9 1.73 53.38 42.77
CA SER A 9 1.69 52.43 41.66
C SER A 9 3.10 52.12 41.19
N VAL A 10 3.46 50.84 41.08
CA VAL A 10 4.45 50.38 40.10
C VAL A 10 3.91 49.10 39.47
N ARG A 11 3.71 49.15 38.15
CA ARG A 11 3.27 48.04 37.32
C ARG A 11 4.48 47.17 37.01
N ASP A 12 4.56 45.98 37.58
CA ASP A 12 5.45 44.95 37.08
C ASP A 12 4.64 44.04 36.14
N VAL A 13 4.75 44.35 34.85
CA VAL A 13 4.38 43.45 33.76
C VAL A 13 5.44 42.35 33.74
N VAL A 14 5.10 41.16 34.22
CA VAL A 14 5.88 39.96 33.96
C VAL A 14 5.05 39.06 33.05
N SER A 15 5.49 39.02 31.79
CA SER A 15 5.03 38.10 30.77
C SER A 15 5.51 36.69 31.11
N GLU A 16 4.59 35.82 31.50
CA GLU A 16 4.83 34.37 31.42
C GLU A 16 4.02 33.85 30.25
N ALA A 17 4.73 33.68 29.14
CA ALA A 17 4.27 32.89 28.01
C ALA A 17 3.97 31.49 28.55
N GLU A 18 2.68 31.14 28.63
CA GLU A 18 2.26 29.76 28.81
C GLU A 18 2.79 28.95 27.61
N LYS A 19 3.90 28.28 27.87
CA LYS A 19 4.51 27.28 27.01
C LYS A 19 3.52 26.13 26.89
N ASN A 20 2.61 26.24 25.93
CA ASN A 20 1.75 25.15 25.51
C ASN A 20 2.62 24.13 24.76
N SER A 21 3.42 23.36 25.50
CA SER A 21 4.07 22.16 24.96
C SER A 21 2.99 21.09 24.86
N ALA A 22 2.14 21.20 23.84
CA ALA A 22 1.39 20.06 23.35
C ALA A 22 2.42 18.99 23.01
N GLU A 23 2.46 17.92 23.81
CA GLU A 23 3.15 16.70 23.40
C GLU A 23 2.62 16.32 22.00
N PRO A 24 3.47 15.89 21.06
CA PRO A 24 2.98 15.50 19.75
C PRO A 24 1.97 14.38 19.95
N GLU A 25 0.68 14.67 19.72
CA GLU A 25 -0.36 13.67 19.78
C GLU A 25 0.04 12.53 18.84
N ASN A 26 -0.02 11.31 19.36
CA ASN A 26 0.36 10.10 18.67
C ASN A 26 -0.46 9.93 17.38
N SER A 27 0.04 10.42 16.25
CA SER A 27 -0.62 10.38 14.94
C SER A 27 -0.47 9.01 14.25
N TYR A 28 -0.34 7.92 15.02
CA TYR A 28 -0.15 6.58 14.48
C TYR A 28 -1.44 6.10 13.83
N ILE A 29 -1.49 6.21 12.50
CA ILE A 29 -2.58 5.68 11.70
C ILE A 29 -2.38 4.15 11.63
N LEU A 30 -3.27 3.36 12.23
CA LEU A 30 -3.19 1.90 12.17
C LEU A 30 -3.81 1.32 10.88
N ARG A 31 -4.81 2.01 10.32
CA ARG A 31 -5.56 1.56 9.14
C ARG A 31 -5.35 2.51 7.95
N PRO A 32 -5.16 2.00 6.72
CA PRO A 32 -5.05 2.85 5.54
C PRO A 32 -6.29 3.73 5.36
N VAL A 33 -6.06 5.00 4.99
CA VAL A 33 -7.15 5.92 4.60
C VAL A 33 -7.89 5.36 3.38
N PHE A 34 -9.17 5.69 3.24
CA PHE A 34 -10.04 5.11 2.19
C PHE A 34 -9.46 5.19 0.77
N GLN A 35 -8.74 6.28 0.46
CA GLN A 35 -8.11 6.47 -0.84
C GLN A 35 -6.93 5.53 -1.09
N GLN A 36 -6.20 5.16 -0.03
CA GLN A 36 -5.04 4.26 -0.09
C GLN A 36 -5.40 2.80 0.11
N ARG A 37 -6.67 2.47 0.39
CA ARG A 37 -7.10 1.08 0.56
C ARG A 37 -6.89 0.28 -0.72
N PHE A 38 -6.46 -0.97 -0.57
CA PHE A 38 -6.34 -1.91 -1.67
C PHE A 38 -7.67 -2.11 -2.40
N ARG A 39 -7.67 -1.93 -3.73
CA ARG A 39 -8.86 -2.08 -4.58
C ARG A 39 -8.64 -3.23 -5.58
N PRO A 40 -9.23 -4.41 -5.33
CA PRO A 40 -8.98 -5.59 -6.17
C PRO A 40 -9.25 -5.39 -7.65
N SER A 41 -10.28 -4.61 -8.02
CA SER A 41 -10.63 -4.34 -9.42
C SER A 41 -9.52 -3.59 -10.16
N VAL A 42 -9.03 -2.48 -9.59
CA VAL A 42 -8.01 -1.64 -10.24
C VAL A 42 -6.69 -2.41 -10.36
N VAL A 43 -6.35 -3.18 -9.33
CA VAL A 43 -5.16 -4.03 -9.33
C VAL A 43 -5.29 -5.14 -10.38
N LYS A 44 -6.48 -5.75 -10.51
CA LYS A 44 -6.75 -6.76 -11.54
C LYS A 44 -6.57 -6.19 -12.94
N ASP A 45 -7.12 -5.01 -13.22
CA ASP A 45 -6.97 -4.36 -14.52
C ASP A 45 -5.51 -4.04 -14.85
N CYS A 46 -4.73 -3.60 -13.85
CA CYS A 46 -3.30 -3.37 -13.97
C CYS A 46 -2.54 -4.67 -14.31
N ILE A 47 -2.83 -5.77 -13.59
CA ILE A 47 -2.25 -7.09 -13.87
C ILE A 47 -2.59 -7.54 -15.29
N HIS A 48 -3.87 -7.44 -15.69
CA HIS A 48 -4.33 -7.85 -17.01
C HIS A 48 -3.62 -7.09 -18.13
N ALA A 49 -3.43 -5.78 -17.96
CA ALA A 49 -2.71 -4.95 -18.93
C ALA A 49 -1.24 -5.38 -19.09
N VAL A 50 -0.54 -5.69 -17.99
CA VAL A 50 0.83 -6.21 -18.04
C VAL A 50 0.90 -7.57 -18.72
N LEU A 51 0.03 -8.50 -18.31
CA LEU A 51 -0.02 -9.85 -18.89
C LEU A 51 -0.26 -9.77 -20.40
N LYS A 52 -1.25 -8.98 -20.82
CA LYS A 52 -1.56 -8.80 -22.25
C LYS A 52 -0.41 -8.17 -23.02
N GLN A 53 0.28 -7.18 -22.46
CA GLN A 53 1.40 -6.52 -23.13
C GLN A 53 2.57 -7.48 -23.36
N GLU A 54 2.93 -8.26 -22.35
CA GLU A 54 4.12 -9.11 -22.37
C GLU A 54 3.86 -10.47 -23.01
N LEU A 55 2.68 -11.06 -22.80
CA LEU A 55 2.39 -12.44 -23.20
C LEU A 55 1.64 -12.56 -24.52
N ALA A 56 0.95 -11.54 -25.03
CA ALA A 56 0.09 -11.69 -26.21
C ALA A 56 0.80 -12.16 -27.49
N ASN A 57 2.11 -11.93 -27.59
CA ASN A 57 2.94 -12.39 -28.72
C ASN A 57 4.07 -13.32 -28.27
N ALA A 58 4.04 -13.79 -27.02
CA ALA A 58 5.07 -14.67 -26.48
C ALA A 58 4.71 -16.13 -26.79
N GLU A 59 5.69 -16.88 -27.28
CA GLU A 59 5.60 -18.34 -27.42
C GLU A 59 6.24 -19.02 -26.21
N TYR A 60 5.75 -20.21 -25.88
CA TYR A 60 6.27 -20.95 -24.73
C TYR A 60 7.61 -21.60 -25.07
N ALA A 61 8.69 -21.12 -24.45
CA ALA A 61 10.03 -21.67 -24.54
C ALA A 61 10.56 -22.03 -23.12
N PRO A 62 10.73 -23.31 -22.76
CA PRO A 62 11.07 -23.75 -21.40
C PRO A 62 12.29 -23.06 -20.78
N GLU A 63 13.31 -22.75 -21.60
CA GLU A 63 14.55 -22.11 -21.16
C GLU A 63 14.36 -20.62 -20.79
N GLU A 64 13.36 -19.95 -21.39
CA GLU A 64 13.10 -18.52 -21.21
C GLU A 64 12.02 -18.26 -20.14
N MET A 65 11.13 -19.23 -19.89
CA MET A 65 10.03 -19.09 -18.92
C MET A 65 10.46 -18.71 -17.49
N PRO A 66 11.57 -19.24 -16.92
CA PRO A 66 12.02 -18.83 -15.59
C PRO A 66 12.40 -17.35 -15.52
N GLN A 67 12.97 -16.81 -16.59
CA GLN A 67 13.33 -15.40 -16.67
C GLN A 67 12.09 -14.53 -16.87
N LEU A 68 11.18 -14.96 -17.75
CA LEU A 68 9.93 -14.26 -18.04
C LEU A 68 9.01 -14.19 -16.81
N THR A 69 8.84 -15.29 -16.08
CA THR A 69 8.05 -15.32 -14.84
C THR A 69 8.59 -14.37 -13.79
N LYS A 70 9.92 -14.36 -13.58
CA LYS A 70 10.58 -13.41 -12.68
C LYS A 70 10.36 -11.97 -13.13
N HIS A 71 10.60 -11.68 -14.41
CA HIS A 71 10.42 -10.35 -14.97
C HIS A 71 8.98 -9.85 -14.79
N LEU A 72 7.98 -10.67 -15.10
CA LEU A 72 6.57 -10.35 -14.90
C LEU A 72 6.25 -10.07 -13.43
N SER A 73 6.76 -10.89 -12.52
CA SER A 73 6.51 -10.69 -11.08
C SER A 73 7.08 -9.36 -10.56
N GLU A 74 8.25 -8.96 -11.06
CA GLU A 74 8.89 -7.70 -10.73
C GLU A 74 8.16 -6.51 -11.36
N ASN A 75 7.84 -6.59 -12.66
CA ASN A 75 7.13 -5.55 -13.40
C ASN A 75 5.74 -5.27 -12.79
N ILE A 76 4.95 -6.31 -12.50
CA ILE A 76 3.65 -6.17 -11.83
C ILE A 76 3.85 -5.50 -10.47
N LYS A 77 4.77 -6.00 -9.65
CA LYS A 77 5.04 -5.44 -8.31
C LYS A 77 5.42 -3.97 -8.38
N ASP A 78 6.24 -3.56 -9.35
CA ASP A 78 6.69 -2.18 -9.48
C ASP A 78 5.56 -1.26 -9.98
N LYS A 79 4.74 -1.69 -10.95
CA LYS A 79 3.51 -0.96 -11.31
C LYS A 79 2.55 -0.80 -10.14
N LEU A 80 2.42 -1.82 -9.28
CA LEU A 80 1.56 -1.71 -8.09
C LEU A 80 2.10 -0.70 -7.07
N LYS A 81 3.42 -0.54 -6.94
CA LYS A 81 3.99 0.50 -6.07
C LYS A 81 3.65 1.90 -6.57
N GLU A 82 3.63 2.11 -7.89
CA GLU A 82 3.28 3.39 -8.51
C GLU A 82 1.81 3.79 -8.29
N MET A 83 0.93 2.85 -7.92
CA MET A 83 -0.50 3.10 -7.68
C MET A 83 -0.81 3.72 -6.30
N GLY A 84 0.21 4.04 -5.49
CA GLY A 84 0.03 4.75 -4.22
C GLY A 84 -0.36 3.85 -3.03
N PHE A 85 0.02 2.57 -3.08
CA PHE A 85 -0.15 1.63 -1.96
C PHE A 85 1.04 1.65 -0.98
N ASP A 86 1.48 2.84 -0.57
CA ASP A 86 2.75 3.06 0.16
C ASP A 86 2.88 2.29 1.49
N ARG A 87 1.73 1.95 2.10
CA ARG A 87 1.65 1.27 3.39
C ARG A 87 1.47 -0.25 3.29
N TYR A 88 1.38 -0.79 2.09
CA TYR A 88 1.15 -2.19 1.86
C TYR A 88 2.45 -2.92 1.54
N LYS A 89 2.59 -4.12 2.09
CA LYS A 89 3.58 -5.08 1.63
C LYS A 89 2.95 -5.94 0.55
N MET A 90 3.43 -5.81 -0.68
CA MET A 90 2.91 -6.60 -1.81
C MET A 90 3.69 -7.90 -2.00
N VAL A 91 2.95 -8.97 -2.32
CA VAL A 91 3.50 -10.25 -2.77
C VAL A 91 2.84 -10.57 -4.11
N VAL A 92 3.67 -10.85 -5.11
CA VAL A 92 3.21 -11.22 -6.46
C VAL A 92 3.73 -12.62 -6.76
N GLN A 93 2.83 -13.52 -7.16
CA GLN A 93 3.14 -14.86 -7.61
C GLN A 93 2.71 -15.00 -9.07
N VAL A 94 3.62 -15.45 -9.92
CA VAL A 94 3.36 -15.70 -11.35
C VAL A 94 3.62 -17.17 -11.64
N VAL A 95 2.69 -17.79 -12.34
CA VAL A 95 2.80 -19.17 -12.82
C VAL A 95 2.49 -19.15 -14.31
N ILE A 96 3.40 -19.70 -15.11
CA ILE A 96 3.23 -19.89 -16.55
C ILE A 96 3.34 -21.38 -16.82
N GLY A 97 2.43 -21.91 -17.63
CA GLY A 97 2.45 -23.29 -18.06
C GLY A 97 2.08 -23.38 -19.54
N GLU A 98 2.58 -24.43 -20.20
CA GLU A 98 2.20 -24.75 -21.56
C GLU A 98 0.83 -25.45 -21.58
N GLN A 99 -0.02 -25.09 -22.53
CA GLN A 99 -1.33 -25.71 -22.68
C GLN A 99 -1.24 -26.88 -23.67
N ARG A 100 -1.01 -28.11 -23.18
CA ARG A 100 -1.03 -29.34 -24.01
C ARG A 100 -2.24 -30.24 -23.74
N GLY A 101 -3.26 -29.69 -23.08
CA GLY A 101 -4.47 -30.41 -22.69
C GLY A 101 -4.51 -30.86 -21.23
N GLU A 102 -3.49 -30.52 -20.44
CA GLU A 102 -3.50 -30.72 -18.99
C GLU A 102 -4.41 -29.71 -18.29
N GLY A 103 -5.03 -30.14 -17.19
CA GLY A 103 -5.75 -29.27 -16.27
C GLY A 103 -4.86 -28.77 -15.14
N VAL A 104 -4.93 -27.49 -14.82
CA VAL A 104 -4.24 -26.89 -13.67
C VAL A 104 -5.26 -26.22 -12.77
N PHE A 105 -5.16 -26.45 -11.46
CA PHE A 105 -5.96 -25.79 -10.44
C PHE A 105 -5.05 -25.15 -9.40
N MET A 106 -5.25 -23.86 -9.15
CA MET A 106 -4.50 -23.09 -8.16
C MET A 106 -5.41 -22.66 -7.01
N ALA A 107 -4.96 -22.88 -5.78
CA ALA A 107 -5.63 -22.40 -4.59
C ALA A 107 -4.60 -21.84 -3.59
N SER A 108 -5.02 -20.82 -2.84
CA SER A 108 -4.25 -20.23 -1.75
C SER A 108 -5.08 -20.24 -0.48
N ARG A 109 -4.44 -20.54 0.66
CA ARG A 109 -5.04 -20.40 1.99
C ARG A 109 -4.19 -19.42 2.78
N CYS A 110 -4.83 -18.46 3.41
CA CYS A 110 -4.15 -17.39 4.11
C CYS A 110 -4.85 -17.08 5.43
N PHE A 111 -4.06 -16.69 6.42
CA PHE A 111 -4.55 -16.18 7.70
C PHE A 111 -4.28 -14.68 7.74
N TRP A 112 -5.34 -13.89 7.53
CA TRP A 112 -5.26 -12.48 7.17
C TRP A 112 -6.15 -11.63 8.07
N ASP A 113 -5.75 -10.38 8.28
CA ASP A 113 -6.61 -9.36 8.87
C ASP A 113 -7.68 -8.96 7.85
N ALA A 114 -8.95 -9.12 8.21
CA ALA A 114 -10.09 -8.90 7.31
C ALA A 114 -10.28 -7.43 6.88
N ASP A 115 -9.69 -6.47 7.61
CA ASP A 115 -9.84 -5.04 7.33
C ASP A 115 -8.68 -4.48 6.51
N THR A 116 -7.47 -5.05 6.62
CA THR A 116 -6.26 -4.53 5.96
C THR A 116 -5.71 -5.42 4.87
N ASP A 117 -5.84 -6.73 4.95
CA ASP A 117 -5.25 -7.64 3.96
C ASP A 117 -6.25 -7.96 2.85
N ASN A 118 -5.73 -8.17 1.64
CA ASN A 118 -6.57 -8.46 0.49
C ASN A 118 -5.78 -9.22 -0.59
N TYR A 119 -6.49 -9.74 -1.58
CA TYR A 119 -5.95 -10.51 -2.68
C TYR A 119 -6.76 -10.31 -3.95
N THR A 120 -6.06 -10.42 -5.08
CA THR A 120 -6.67 -10.50 -6.39
C THR A 120 -5.82 -11.43 -7.26
N HIS A 121 -6.43 -11.97 -8.30
CA HIS A 121 -5.73 -12.75 -9.31
C HIS A 121 -6.32 -12.45 -10.68
N ASP A 122 -5.53 -12.78 -11.69
CA ASP A 122 -5.97 -12.75 -13.07
C ASP A 122 -5.36 -13.92 -13.84
N VAL A 123 -6.04 -14.32 -14.91
CA VAL A 123 -5.63 -15.44 -15.76
C VAL A 123 -5.62 -14.97 -17.20
N PHE A 124 -4.49 -15.21 -17.87
CA PHE A 124 -4.30 -14.91 -19.28
C PHE A 124 -3.98 -16.19 -20.03
N MET A 125 -4.63 -16.38 -21.18
CA MET A 125 -4.43 -17.54 -22.05
C MET A 125 -4.14 -17.04 -23.46
N ASN A 126 -3.01 -17.46 -24.02
CA ASN A 126 -2.71 -17.24 -25.43
C ASN A 126 -3.63 -18.10 -26.32
N LYS A 127 -3.81 -17.63 -27.55
CA LYS A 127 -4.57 -18.36 -28.57
C LYS A 127 -3.75 -19.49 -29.18
#